data_AF-A0A962N4A1-F1
#
_entry.id   AF-A0A962N4A1-F1
#
_cell.length_a   1.000
_cell.length_b   1.000
_cell.length_c   1.000
_cell.angle_alpha   90.00
_cell.angle_beta   90.00
_cell.angle_gamma   90.00
#
_symmetry.space_group_name_H-M   'P 1'
#
loop_
_entity.id
_entity.type
_entity.pdbx_description
1 polymer ?
#
loop_
_entity_poly.entity_id
_entity_poly.type
_entity_poly.pdbx_seq_one_letter_code
_entity_poly.pdbx_strand_id
1 'polypeptide(L)' 'MLTKDRIRQLRVLAHSRKGLSKEDYRLRLGAVGVESTLDLDRERYVRFIVELRKLPDAPNWRRRARG' A
#
# COMPACT_ATOMS: atom_id res chain seq x y z
N MET A 1 -9.29 -14.87 -3.62
CA MET A 1 -9.73 -13.46 -3.52
C MET A 1 -9.27 -12.86 -2.20
N LEU A 2 -8.81 -11.61 -2.21
CA LEU A 2 -8.44 -10.89 -0.99
C LEU A 2 -9.68 -10.47 -0.20
N THR A 3 -9.62 -10.53 1.13
CA THR A 3 -10.72 -10.03 1.97
C THR A 3 -10.70 -8.50 2.05
N LYS A 4 -11.87 -7.89 2.27
CA LYS A 4 -12.02 -6.44 2.47
C LYS A 4 -11.11 -5.91 3.59
N ASP A 5 -10.92 -6.70 4.65
CA ASP A 5 -10.02 -6.37 5.75
C ASP A 5 -8.56 -6.25 5.30
N ARG A 6 -8.06 -7.20 4.50
CA ARG A 6 -6.69 -7.14 3.97
C ARG A 6 -6.45 -5.95 3.05
N ILE A 7 -7.44 -5.60 2.23
CA ILE A 7 -7.39 -4.40 1.38
C ILE A 7 -7.30 -3.14 2.25
N ARG A 8 -8.09 -3.08 3.34
CA ARG A 8 -8.04 -1.96 4.29
C ARG A 8 -6.68 -1.85 4.95
N GLN A 9 -6.13 -2.94 5.48
CA GLN A 9 -4.82 -2.97 6.11
C GLN A 9 -3.70 -2.53 5.15
N LEU A 10 -3.76 -2.98 3.90
CA LEU A 10 -2.82 -2.58 2.85
C LEU A 10 -2.85 -1.08 2.60
N ARG A 11 -4.04 -0.50 2.43
CA ARG A 11 -4.22 0.95 2.22
C ARG A 11 -3.74 1.76 3.42
N VAL A 12 -3.99 1.29 4.64
CA VAL A 12 -3.49 1.92 5.86
C VAL A 12 -1.96 1.86 5.93
N LEU A 13 -1.35 0.72 5.63
CA LEU A 13 0.10 0.58 5.59
C LEU A 13 0.70 1.55 4.56
N ALA A 14 0.18 1.55 3.33
CA ALA A 14 0.71 2.37 2.25
C ALA A 14 0.55 3.87 2.53
N HIS A 15 -0.64 4.33 2.89
CA HIS A 15 -0.91 5.77 3.02
C HIS A 15 -0.59 6.34 4.41
N SER A 16 -0.81 5.57 5.47
CA SER A 16 -0.64 6.07 6.85
C SER A 16 0.79 5.85 7.36
N ARG A 17 1.34 4.64 7.15
CA ARG A 17 2.68 4.30 7.64
C ARG A 17 3.78 4.67 6.65
N LYS A 18 3.59 4.37 5.37
CA LYS A 18 4.59 4.68 4.33
C LYS A 18 4.38 6.03 3.66
N GLY A 19 3.23 6.68 3.87
CA GLY A 19 2.97 8.04 3.38
C GLY A 19 2.94 8.15 1.86
N LEU A 20 2.63 7.05 1.18
CA LEU A 20 2.51 7.00 -0.28
C LEU A 20 1.33 7.85 -0.74
N SER A 21 1.57 8.69 -1.73
CA SER A 21 0.51 9.38 -2.48
C SER A 21 -0.32 8.35 -3.26
N LYS A 22 -1.52 8.75 -3.71
CA LYS A 22 -2.37 7.88 -4.53
C LYS A 22 -1.68 7.46 -5.83
N GLU A 23 -0.90 8.35 -6.42
CA GLU A 23 -0.13 8.11 -7.65
C GLU A 23 1.00 7.11 -7.42
N ASP A 24 1.84 7.32 -6.41
CA ASP A 24 2.89 6.36 -6.04
C ASP A 24 2.33 4.97 -5.71
N TYR A 25 1.20 4.94 -5.02
CA TYR A 25 0.52 3.69 -4.69
C TYR A 25 0.06 2.95 -5.95
N ARG A 26 -0.51 3.66 -6.95
CA ARG A 26 -0.90 3.09 -8.24
C ARG A 26 0.29 2.60 -9.06
N LEU A 27 1.35 3.40 -9.14
CA LEU A 27 2.58 3.01 -9.84
C LEU A 27 3.16 1.71 -9.27
N ARG A 28 3.17 1.59 -7.94
CA ARG A 28 3.66 0.38 -7.27
C ARG A 28 2.73 -0.82 -7.44
N LEU A 29 1.41 -0.62 -7.51
CA LEU A 29 0.47 -1.69 -7.87
C LEU A 29 0.76 -2.19 -9.30
N GLY A 30 0.97 -1.27 -10.24
CA GLY A 30 1.34 -1.59 -11.62
C GLY A 30 2.64 -2.39 -11.72
N ALA A 31 3.63 -2.12 -10.85
CA ALA A 31 4.87 -2.91 -10.78
C ALA A 31 4.66 -4.38 -10.33
N VAL A 32 3.53 -4.69 -9.67
CA VAL A 32 3.11 -6.05 -9.32
C VAL A 32 2.20 -6.67 -10.40
N GLY A 33 1.92 -5.92 -11.47
CA GLY A 33 1.08 -6.34 -12.58
C GLY A 33 -0.42 -6.23 -12.30
N VAL A 34 -0.83 -5.34 -11.39
CA VAL A 34 -2.25 -5.10 -11.07
C VAL A 34 -2.59 -3.61 -11.13
N GLU A 35 -3.78 -3.29 -11.64
CA GLU A 35 -4.25 -1.90 -11.71
C GLU A 35 -5.05 -1.50 -10.46
N SER A 36 -5.71 -2.49 -9.83
CA SER A 36 -6.47 -2.28 -8.60
C SER A 36 -6.05 -3.22 -7.50
N THR A 37 -6.28 -2.76 -6.26
CA THR A 37 -6.10 -3.56 -5.05
C THR A 37 -7.10 -4.73 -4.98
N LEU A 38 -8.18 -4.68 -5.76
CA LEU A 38 -9.18 -5.73 -5.88
C LEU A 38 -8.68 -6.92 -6.73
N ASP A 39 -7.74 -6.67 -7.64
CA ASP A 39 -7.14 -7.70 -8.52
C ASP A 39 -5.97 -8.44 -7.85
N LEU A 40 -5.63 -8.08 -6.60
CA LEU A 40 -4.59 -8.78 -5.85
C LEU A 40 -5.07 -10.18 -5.46
N ASP A 41 -4.39 -11.20 -5.98
CA ASP A 41 -4.37 -12.52 -5.38
C ASP A 41 -3.46 -12.56 -4.13
N ARG A 42 -3.43 -13.71 -3.46
CA ARG A 42 -2.68 -13.89 -2.21
C ARG A 42 -1.17 -13.73 -2.40
N GLU A 43 -0.60 -14.23 -3.47
CA GLU A 43 0.84 -14.18 -3.74
C GLU A 43 1.27 -12.75 -4.08
N ARG A 44 0.53 -12.09 -4.99
CA ARG A 44 0.78 -10.68 -5.32
C ARG A 44 0.62 -9.76 -4.11
N TYR A 45 -0.36 -10.02 -3.24
CA TYR A 45 -0.52 -9.29 -1.99
C TYR A 45 0.70 -9.43 -1.07
N VAL A 46 1.21 -10.65 -0.88
CA VAL A 46 2.39 -10.89 -0.03
C VAL A 46 3.61 -10.18 -0.60
N ARG A 47 3.83 -10.29 -1.92
CA ARG A 47 4.92 -9.58 -2.61
C ARG A 47 4.82 -8.07 -2.43
N PHE A 48 3.62 -7.52 -2.59
CA PHE A 48 3.37 -6.09 -2.43
C PHE A 48 3.60 -5.61 -1.00
N ILE A 49 3.18 -6.38 0.02
CA ILE A 49 3.48 -6.09 1.43
C ILE A 49 4.99 -6.08 1.71
N VAL A 50 5.73 -7.06 1.16
CA VAL A 50 7.20 -7.11 1.32
C VAL A 50 7.85 -5.87 0.72
N GLU A 51 7.46 -5.49 -0.49
CA GLU A 51 7.96 -4.28 -1.15
C GLU A 51 7.61 -3.00 -0.37
N LEU A 52 6.37 -2.89 0.12
CA LEU A 52 5.96 -1.76 0.96
C LEU A 52 6.77 -1.69 2.26
N ARG A 53 7.08 -2.82 2.89
CA ARG A 53 7.87 -2.86 4.13
C ARG A 53 9.31 -2.40 3.94
N LYS A 54 9.90 -2.61 2.76
CA LYS A 54 11.25 -2.11 2.42
C LYS A 54 11.31 -0.59 2.33
N LEU A 55 10.17 0.09 2.13
CA LEU A 55 10.15 1.54 2.08
C LEU A 55 10.40 2.16 3.45
N PRO A 56 11.12 3.29 3.51
CA PRO A 56 11.22 4.04 4.76
C PRO A 56 9.82 4.41 5.26
N ASP A 57 9.64 4.37 6.58
CA ASP A 57 8.39 4.87 7.16
C ASP A 57 8.27 6.37 6.92
N ALA A 58 7.03 6.82 6.71
CA ALA A 58 6.76 8.22 6.52
C ALA A 58 7.18 8.99 7.77
N PRO A 59 7.89 10.12 7.59
CA PRO A 59 8.29 10.95 8.70
C PRO A 59 7.03 11.47 9.43
N ASN A 60 7.12 11.48 10.75
CA ASN A 60 6.07 11.85 11.71
C ASN A 60 5.40 13.22 11.42
N TRP A 61 6.08 14.16 10.75
CA TRP A 61 5.46 15.43 10.33
C TRP A 61 4.36 15.26 9.28
N ARG A 62 4.45 14.28 8.36
CA ARG A 62 3.35 13.96 7.42
C ARG A 62 2.15 13.31 8.10
N ARG A 63 2.34 12.72 9.29
CA ARG A 63 1.26 12.16 10.10
C ARG A 63 0.36 13.25 10.70
N ARG A 64 0.89 14.47 10.92
CA ARG A 64 0.15 15.61 11.49
C ARG A 64 -0.63 16.46 10.48
N ALA A 65 -0.33 16.39 9.18
CA ALA A 65 -1.02 17.19 8.15
C ALA A 65 -2.47 16.72 7.83
N ARG A 66 -3.04 15.82 8.64
CA ARG A 66 -4.43 15.34 8.53
C ARG A 66 -5.15 15.34 9.91
N GLY A 67 -4.69 16.18 10.82
CA GLY A 67 -5.37 16.47 12.10
C GLY A 67 -6.15 17.77 12.00
#